data_AF-A0A0P9MFF0-F1
#
_entry.id   AF-A0A0P9MFF0-F1
#
_cell.length_a   1.000
_cell.length_b   1.000
_cell.length_c   1.000
_cell.angle_alpha   90.00
_cell.angle_beta   90.00
_cell.angle_gamma   90.00
#
_symmetry.space_group_name_H-M   'P 1'
#
loop_
_entity.id
_entity.type
_entity.pdbx_description
1 polymer ?
#
loop_
_entity_poly.entity_id
_entity_poly.type
_entity_poly.pdbx_seq_one_letter_code
_entity_poly.pdbx_strand_id
1 'polypeptide(L)'
;MTLPALAQTALDSFSQPQSWEQRARLLMQWGDRLPSLSDEEKTDDNLVHGCESKVWLTGEVSAGAWLFRASSDARLIRGLVALLLARVNGLSAPELEAVDLPDWFSQLGLGRQLSPSRSNGLNAVLQKMRQLTQA
;
A
#
# COMPACT_ATOMS: atom_id res chain seq x y z
N MET A 1 -9.17 3.82 -17.51
CA MET A 1 -9.10 4.36 -16.14
C MET A 1 -7.72 4.95 -15.95
N THR A 2 -7.64 6.19 -15.51
CA THR A 2 -6.37 6.92 -15.37
C THR A 2 -5.73 6.51 -14.04
N LEU A 3 -4.45 6.11 -14.06
CA LEU A 3 -3.70 5.82 -12.84
C LEU A 3 -3.62 7.08 -11.96
N PRO A 4 -3.75 6.96 -10.61
CA PRO A 4 -3.47 8.08 -9.72
C PRO A 4 -2.08 8.66 -9.95
N ALA A 5 -1.90 9.97 -9.79
CA ALA A 5 -0.63 10.65 -10.05
C ALA A 5 0.53 10.08 -9.21
N LEU A 6 0.26 9.70 -7.95
CA LEU A 6 1.26 9.02 -7.11
C LEU A 6 1.61 7.62 -7.60
N ALA A 7 0.65 6.89 -8.19
CA ALA A 7 0.91 5.60 -8.81
C ALA A 7 1.84 5.76 -10.01
N GLN A 8 1.59 6.74 -10.88
CA GLN A 8 2.49 7.03 -12.01
C GLN A 8 3.90 7.39 -11.52
N THR A 9 4.00 8.28 -10.52
CA THR A 9 5.29 8.66 -9.91
C THR A 9 6.04 7.45 -9.34
N ALA A 10 5.32 6.49 -8.76
CA ALA A 10 5.90 5.23 -8.30
C ALA A 10 6.44 4.40 -9.46
N LEU A 11 5.65 4.18 -10.52
CA LEU A 11 6.12 3.45 -11.71
C LEU A 11 7.37 4.10 -12.29
N ASP A 12 7.40 5.43 -12.44
CA ASP A 12 8.54 6.16 -12.98
C ASP A 12 9.79 5.98 -12.09
N SER A 13 9.62 6.02 -10.76
CA SER A 13 10.71 5.85 -9.80
C SER A 13 11.34 4.44 -9.83
N PHE A 14 10.54 3.42 -10.13
CA PHE A 14 10.96 2.01 -10.18
C PHE A 14 11.27 1.49 -11.60
N SER A 15 11.08 2.34 -12.63
CA SER A 15 11.30 2.01 -14.04
C SER A 15 12.78 1.76 -14.39
N GLN A 16 13.71 2.37 -13.65
CA GLN A 16 15.13 2.27 -13.92
C GLN A 16 15.69 0.89 -13.53
N PRO A 17 16.64 0.34 -14.30
CA PRO A 17 17.42 -0.82 -13.87
C PRO A 17 18.14 -0.51 -12.56
N GLN A 18 17.76 -1.21 -11.50
CA GLN A 18 18.26 -0.98 -10.15
C GLN A 18 18.58 -2.33 -9.49
N SER A 19 19.66 -2.36 -8.72
CA SER A 19 19.93 -3.51 -7.85
C SER A 19 18.82 -3.64 -6.80
N TRP A 20 18.66 -4.84 -6.23
CA TRP A 20 17.70 -5.04 -5.15
C TRP A 20 17.95 -4.09 -3.97
N GLU A 21 19.21 -3.85 -3.62
CA GLU A 21 19.59 -2.94 -2.54
C GLU A 21 19.12 -1.50 -2.79
N GLN A 22 19.22 -1.03 -4.04
CA GLN A 22 18.69 0.28 -4.45
C GLN A 22 17.16 0.33 -4.37
N ARG A 23 16.48 -0.73 -4.83
CA ARG A 23 15.01 -0.85 -4.74
C ARG A 23 14.53 -0.88 -3.30
N ALA A 24 15.22 -1.60 -2.41
CA ALA A 24 14.92 -1.66 -0.99
C ALA A 24 15.08 -0.29 -0.31
N ARG A 25 16.14 0.47 -0.65
CA ARG A 25 16.29 1.86 -0.19
C ARG A 25 15.17 2.76 -0.69
N LEU A 26 14.82 2.66 -1.97
CA LEU A 26 13.73 3.44 -2.55
C LEU A 26 12.39 3.11 -1.86
N LEU A 27 12.11 1.82 -1.60
CA LEU A 27 10.95 1.39 -0.82
C LEU A 27 10.90 2.04 0.56
N MET A 28 12.02 2.09 1.29
CA MET A 28 12.07 2.76 2.59
C MET A 28 11.75 4.26 2.46
N GLN A 29 12.28 4.94 1.45
CA GLN A 29 11.97 6.36 1.20
C GLN A 29 10.49 6.59 0.90
N TRP A 30 9.84 5.68 0.17
CA TRP A 30 8.38 5.73 -0.04
C TRP A 30 7.61 5.53 1.27
N GLY A 31 8.07 4.62 2.13
CA GLY A 31 7.50 4.42 3.46
C GLY A 31 7.61 5.67 4.34
N ASP A 32 8.74 6.36 4.30
CA ASP A 32 8.99 7.58 5.09
C ASP A 32 8.09 8.76 4.67
N ARG A 33 7.53 8.74 3.45
CA ARG A 33 6.54 9.74 2.98
C ARG A 33 5.14 9.54 3.57
N LEU A 34 4.85 8.37 4.15
CA LEU A 34 3.54 8.12 4.72
C LEU A 34 3.31 8.98 5.96
N PRO A 35 2.17 9.69 6.04
CA PRO A 35 1.76 10.34 7.27
C PRO A 35 1.71 9.33 8.41
N SER A 36 2.27 9.70 9.55
CA SER A 36 2.16 8.88 10.76
C SER A 36 0.69 8.76 11.17
N LEU A 37 0.33 7.59 11.72
CA LEU A 37 -0.92 7.43 12.48
C LEU A 37 -0.66 7.85 13.93
N SER A 38 -1.61 8.57 14.54
CA SER A 38 -1.57 8.86 15.98
C SER A 38 -1.73 7.57 16.78
N ASP A 39 -1.46 7.62 18.09
CA ASP A 39 -1.65 6.45 18.93
C ASP A 39 -3.14 6.13 19.14
N GLU A 40 -4.04 7.12 19.04
CA GLU A 40 -5.48 6.87 19.04
C GLU A 40 -5.96 6.19 17.75
N GLU A 41 -5.22 6.31 16.64
CA GLU A 41 -5.52 5.62 15.38
C GLU A 41 -4.98 4.18 15.37
N LYS A 42 -4.03 3.83 16.24
CA LYS A 42 -3.41 2.48 16.30
C LYS A 42 -4.19 1.53 17.22
N THR A 43 -5.49 1.43 17.01
CA THR A 43 -6.38 0.53 17.76
C THR A 43 -6.44 -0.87 17.13
N ASP A 44 -7.00 -1.84 17.86
CA ASP A 44 -7.25 -3.18 17.34
C ASP A 44 -8.26 -3.16 16.18
N ASP A 45 -9.20 -2.21 16.16
CA ASP A 45 -10.19 -2.07 15.07
C ASP A 45 -9.52 -1.70 13.73
N ASN A 46 -8.46 -0.90 13.79
CA ASN A 46 -7.67 -0.48 12.63
C ASN A 46 -6.56 -1.48 12.30
N LEU A 47 -6.36 -2.52 13.12
CA LEU A 47 -5.32 -3.53 12.89
C LEU A 47 -5.70 -4.43 11.70
N VAL A 48 -4.73 -4.68 10.83
CA VAL A 48 -4.85 -5.62 9.73
C VAL A 48 -4.30 -6.97 10.17
N HIS A 49 -5.18 -7.98 10.24
CA HIS A 49 -4.80 -9.35 10.55
C HIS A 49 -4.20 -10.06 9.32
N GLY A 50 -3.29 -11.00 9.53
CA GLY A 50 -2.65 -11.78 8.45
C GLY A 50 -1.33 -11.22 7.93
N CYS A 51 -0.85 -10.10 8.50
CA CYS A 51 0.50 -9.61 8.29
C CYS A 51 1.46 -10.20 9.35
N GLU A 52 2.69 -10.55 8.95
CA GLU A 52 3.74 -10.96 9.91
C GLU A 52 4.18 -9.80 10.82
N SER A 53 4.09 -8.58 10.32
CA SER A 53 4.33 -7.35 11.08
C SER A 53 3.00 -6.63 11.29
N LYS A 54 2.85 -5.91 12.40
CA LYS A 54 1.65 -5.11 12.66
C LYS A 54 1.49 -4.04 11.59
N VAL A 55 0.31 -4.00 11.00
CA VAL A 55 -0.11 -2.94 10.06
C VAL A 55 -1.43 -2.39 10.56
N TRP A 56 -1.52 -1.08 10.73
CA TRP A 56 -2.76 -0.39 11.00
C TRP A 56 -3.20 0.36 9.76
N LEU A 57 -4.49 0.35 9.47
CA LEU A 57 -5.09 0.95 8.29
C LEU A 57 -6.34 1.71 8.70
N THR A 58 -6.40 2.98 8.31
CA THR A 58 -7.60 3.82 8.38
C THR A 58 -7.99 4.27 6.97
N GLY A 59 -9.26 4.59 6.78
CA GLY A 59 -9.77 5.04 5.49
C GLY A 59 -10.95 5.99 5.68
N GLU A 60 -10.99 7.03 4.86
CA GLU A 60 -12.10 7.98 4.79
C GLU A 60 -12.49 8.26 3.34
N VAL A 61 -13.73 8.67 3.12
CA VAL A 61 -14.21 9.11 1.81
C VAL A 61 -14.15 10.62 1.76
N SER A 62 -13.44 11.15 0.75
CA SER A 62 -13.38 12.58 0.47
C SER A 62 -13.75 12.82 -0.99
N ALA A 63 -14.76 13.66 -1.23
CA ALA A 63 -15.26 14.00 -2.56
C ALA A 63 -15.57 12.78 -3.47
N GLY A 64 -16.06 11.67 -2.88
CA GLY A 64 -16.42 10.45 -3.61
C GLY A 64 -15.25 9.50 -3.90
N ALA A 65 -14.04 9.82 -3.43
CA ALA A 65 -12.86 8.98 -3.53
C ALA A 65 -12.36 8.54 -2.16
N TRP A 66 -11.77 7.35 -2.08
CA TRP A 66 -11.18 6.82 -0.86
C TRP A 66 -9.77 7.36 -0.63
N LEU A 67 -9.51 7.76 0.61
CA LEU A 67 -8.21 8.16 1.11
C LEU A 67 -7.85 7.25 2.29
N PHE A 68 -6.86 6.40 2.08
CA PHE A 68 -6.35 5.49 3.09
C PHE A 68 -5.04 6.01 3.69
N ARG A 69 -4.86 5.76 4.99
CA ARG A 69 -3.61 5.98 5.73
C ARG A 69 -3.24 4.69 6.44
N ALA A 70 -1.94 4.40 6.52
CA ALA A 70 -1.48 3.19 7.15
C ALA A 70 -0.12 3.37 7.83
N SER A 71 0.12 2.58 8.87
CA SER A 71 1.39 2.52 9.59
C SER A 71 1.81 1.07 9.80
N SER A 72 3.12 0.83 9.84
CA SER A 72 3.72 -0.48 10.10
C SER A 72 5.05 -0.32 10.83
N ASP A 73 5.31 -1.19 11.80
CA ASP A 73 6.56 -1.19 12.57
C ASP A 73 7.75 -1.68 11.74
N ALA A 74 7.48 -2.52 10.73
CA ALA A 74 8.50 -2.97 9.79
C ALA A 74 8.69 -1.95 8.66
N ARG A 75 9.89 -1.34 8.58
CA ARG A 75 10.25 -0.32 7.57
C ARG A 75 10.02 -0.78 6.13
N LEU A 76 10.36 -2.02 5.81
CA LEU A 76 10.18 -2.56 4.47
C LEU A 76 8.69 -2.76 4.13
N ILE A 77 7.90 -3.24 5.09
CA ILE A 77 6.44 -3.39 4.91
C ILE A 77 5.79 -2.01 4.76
N ARG A 78 6.20 -1.02 5.55
CA ARG A 78 5.74 0.37 5.42
C ARG A 78 5.99 0.91 4.01
N GLY A 79 7.14 0.61 3.41
CA GLY A 79 7.44 0.95 2.02
C GLY A 79 6.51 0.29 1.00
N LEU A 80 6.23 -1.01 1.18
CA LEU A 80 5.31 -1.74 0.30
C LEU A 80 3.86 -1.23 0.42
N VAL A 81 3.42 -0.98 1.66
CA VAL A 81 2.11 -0.37 1.93
C VAL A 81 2.03 1.02 1.33
N ALA A 82 3.11 1.81 1.34
CA ALA A 82 3.13 3.12 0.69
C ALA A 82 2.88 3.05 -0.82
N LEU A 83 3.45 2.05 -1.50
CA LEU A 83 3.19 1.84 -2.92
C LEU A 83 1.77 1.33 -3.19
N LEU A 84 1.20 0.54 -2.27
CA LEU A 84 -0.22 0.17 -2.34
C LEU A 84 -1.12 1.40 -2.20
N LEU A 85 -0.88 2.24 -1.19
CA LEU A 85 -1.61 3.50 -0.97
C LEU A 85 -1.51 4.44 -2.18
N ALA A 86 -0.33 4.54 -2.79
CA ALA A 86 -0.14 5.32 -4.02
C ALA A 86 -1.01 4.83 -5.19
N ARG A 87 -1.32 3.52 -5.23
CA ARG A 87 -2.16 2.90 -6.26
C ARG A 87 -3.66 3.05 -6.00
N VAL A 88 -4.07 3.10 -4.73
CA VAL A 88 -5.49 3.02 -4.35
C VAL A 88 -6.10 4.35 -3.89
N ASN A 89 -5.30 5.29 -3.38
CA ASN A 89 -5.82 6.57 -2.94
C ASN A 89 -6.32 7.38 -4.13
N GLY A 90 -7.50 7.96 -4.00
CA GLY A 90 -8.18 8.66 -5.08
C GLY A 90 -9.11 7.77 -5.92
N LEU A 91 -9.19 6.47 -5.64
CA LEU A 91 -10.13 5.56 -6.31
C LEU A 91 -11.51 5.57 -5.65
N SER A 92 -12.54 5.34 -6.45
CA SER A 92 -13.87 4.94 -5.97
C SER A 92 -13.86 3.47 -5.49
N ALA A 93 -14.90 3.06 -4.74
CA ALA A 93 -15.02 1.67 -4.29
C ALA A 93 -15.01 0.65 -5.44
N PRO A 94 -15.73 0.86 -6.57
CA PRO A 94 -15.66 -0.07 -7.70
C PRO A 94 -14.27 -0.15 -8.35
N GLU A 95 -13.54 0.96 -8.41
CA GLU A 95 -12.17 0.99 -8.93
C GLU A 95 -11.19 0.26 -8.02
N LEU A 96 -11.37 0.37 -6.69
CA LEU A 96 -10.58 -0.35 -5.70
C LEU A 96 -10.78 -1.87 -5.82
N GLU A 97 -12.01 -2.33 -6.03
CA GLU A 97 -12.32 -3.75 -6.25
C GLU A 97 -11.58 -4.30 -7.47
N ALA A 98 -11.45 -3.49 -8.53
CA ALA A 98 -10.76 -3.86 -9.75
C ALA A 98 -9.21 -3.83 -9.66
N VAL A 99 -8.62 -3.46 -8.51
CA VAL A 99 -7.17 -3.42 -8.36
C VAL A 99 -6.57 -4.83 -8.36
N ASP A 100 -5.71 -5.09 -9.35
CA ASP A 100 -4.84 -6.27 -9.41
C ASP A 100 -3.52 -6.00 -8.70
N LEU A 101 -3.39 -6.56 -7.48
CA LEU A 101 -2.23 -6.37 -6.62
C LEU A 101 -0.96 -7.08 -7.16
N PRO A 102 -1.01 -8.35 -7.61
CA PRO A 102 0.12 -8.99 -8.29
C PRO A 102 0.64 -8.19 -9.48
N ASP A 103 -0.25 -7.73 -10.36
CA ASP A 103 0.14 -6.96 -11.55
C ASP A 103 0.79 -5.63 -11.15
N TRP A 104 0.22 -4.91 -10.17
CA TRP A 104 0.79 -3.67 -9.65
C TRP A 104 2.25 -3.83 -9.19
N PHE A 105 2.54 -4.82 -8.35
CA PHE A 105 3.91 -5.07 -7.88
C PHE A 105 4.82 -5.69 -8.95
N SER A 106 4.25 -6.34 -9.96
CA SER A 106 4.98 -6.81 -11.15
C SER A 106 5.48 -5.63 -11.98
N GLN A 107 4.63 -4.64 -12.25
CA GLN A 107 4.98 -3.42 -12.98
C GLN A 107 6.06 -2.59 -12.27
N LEU A 108 6.04 -2.55 -10.94
CA LEU A 108 7.10 -1.94 -10.12
C LEU A 108 8.41 -2.77 -10.12
N GLY A 109 8.42 -3.96 -10.73
CA GLY A 109 9.54 -4.91 -10.71
C GLY A 109 9.86 -5.45 -9.32
N LEU A 110 8.88 -5.48 -8.43
CA LEU A 110 9.01 -5.95 -7.05
C LEU A 110 8.44 -7.35 -6.84
N GLY A 111 7.62 -7.86 -7.77
CA GLY A 111 6.93 -9.14 -7.63
C GLY A 111 7.84 -10.32 -7.28
N ARG A 112 9.02 -10.43 -7.91
CA ARG A 112 9.98 -11.53 -7.63
C ARG A 112 10.68 -11.43 -6.26
N GLN A 113 10.61 -10.28 -5.60
CA GLN A 113 11.29 -9.99 -4.33
C GLN A 113 10.32 -10.00 -3.14
N LEU A 114 9.03 -10.20 -3.40
CA LEU A 114 8.03 -10.42 -2.37
C LEU A 114 8.05 -11.89 -1.96
N SER A 115 8.43 -12.15 -0.71
CA SER A 115 8.20 -13.48 -0.12
C SER A 115 6.70 -13.79 -0.08
N PRO A 116 6.31 -15.06 0.04
CA PRO A 116 4.91 -15.43 0.23
C PRO A 116 4.26 -14.69 1.41
N SER A 117 4.97 -14.52 2.52
CA SER A 117 4.40 -13.83 3.69
C SER A 117 4.13 -12.34 3.45
N ARG A 118 5.03 -11.64 2.73
CA ARG A 118 4.83 -10.22 2.37
C ARG A 118 3.67 -10.05 1.41
N SER A 119 3.58 -10.95 0.42
CA SER A 119 2.47 -10.96 -0.54
C SER A 119 1.14 -11.20 0.17
N ASN A 120 1.09 -12.13 1.12
CA ASN A 120 -0.09 -12.40 1.93
C ASN A 120 -0.48 -11.19 2.79
N GLY A 121 0.49 -10.54 3.43
CA GLY A 121 0.25 -9.33 4.22
C GLY A 121 -0.33 -8.19 3.37
N LEU A 122 0.23 -7.92 2.19
CA LEU A 122 -0.30 -6.89 1.29
C LEU A 122 -1.71 -7.22 0.78
N ASN A 123 -1.99 -8.50 0.51
CA ASN A 123 -3.34 -8.94 0.18
C ASN A 123 -4.31 -8.69 1.34
N ALA A 124 -3.90 -8.99 2.58
CA ALA A 124 -4.73 -8.72 3.77
C ALA A 124 -5.03 -7.21 3.93
N VAL A 125 -4.06 -6.34 3.66
CA VAL A 125 -4.26 -4.88 3.66
C VAL A 125 -5.28 -4.48 2.60
N LEU A 126 -5.15 -4.95 1.36
CA LEU A 126 -6.09 -4.63 0.29
C LEU A 126 -7.51 -5.16 0.59
N GLN A 127 -7.62 -6.34 1.21
CA GLN A 127 -8.91 -6.89 1.63
C GLN A 127 -9.55 -6.04 2.73
N LYS A 128 -8.79 -5.57 3.72
CA LYS A 128 -9.30 -4.63 4.73
C LYS A 128 -9.77 -3.32 4.09
N MET A 129 -9.05 -2.78 3.10
CA MET A 129 -9.49 -1.60 2.35
C MET A 129 -10.85 -1.84 1.70
N ARG A 130 -11.02 -2.97 0.99
CA ARG A 130 -12.29 -3.35 0.36
C ARG A 130 -13.44 -3.46 1.36
N GLN A 131 -13.19 -4.10 2.51
CA GLN A 131 -14.17 -4.19 3.60
C GLN A 131 -14.60 -2.80 4.11
N LEU A 132 -13.66 -1.88 4.31
CA LEU A 132 -13.96 -0.50 4.72
C LEU A 132 -14.84 0.21 3.69
N THR A 133 -14.69 -0.12 2.40
CA THR A 133 -15.50 0.51 1.34
C THR A 133 -16.93 0.00 1.21
N GLN A 134 -17.24 -1.11 1.87
CA GLN A 134 -18.55 -1.76 1.83
C GLN A 134 -19.36 -1.56 3.11
N ALA A 135 -18.72 -1.02 4.17
CA ALA A 135 -19.33 -0.71 5.46
C ALA A 135 -20.00 0.67 5.46
#